data_AF-A0AA86NCT1-F1
#
_entry.id   AF-A0AA86NCT1-F1
#
_cell.length_a   1.000
_cell.length_b   1.000
_cell.length_c   1.000
_cell.angle_alpha   90.00
_cell.angle_beta   90.00
_cell.angle_gamma   90.00
#
_symmetry.space_group_name_H-M   'P 1'
#
loop_
_entity.id
_entity.type
_entity.pdbx_description
1 polymer ?
#
loop_
_entity_poly.entity_id
_entity_poly.type
_entity_poly.pdbx_seq_one_letter_code
_entity_poly.pdbx_strand_id
1 'polypeptide(L)'
;MTTTDFTLALFKEYLVLNKFEKTSEIFKQECDEKKFETTITKRLQLVTGLNLKEQMLAENEKKKQGQPCLASTLEVLIREFLNSNSEILELQDEKLKLQEMLTEAQQQAQQKEVQEGDAPAKKRVKKRVQQQDDLDPPEETDKSVVQEEVHVDKHKISTPTQLKQLGESTHERKSVRPVKKSTSSEAVDETTKKRVLPPAQAPATENIWSMQPIVQAKQKPSAASHYTLTNYINDTCGTQNFYLTLFNDKRVKSVPDNWYQSLRNTAFNQPIALNKPQTWSIHQNAGGPCGFIAAMQARICKYLFCNCKYLIGEGFTGAALSSVFETFLKISSEKFVVVLPESFKSETIQLDRIIQEMDKFTVLQLKTVSELKQLIESKEFSNFCFQDKVSSFIPCMVLSYVFSRGVMAVRELDFDKASATAAGSIFANCNNCSQELVNLMICGRAVAGLHDNNMDLDGMILQGIPSKCDVGLLSIFEAYDYLRVGTFLKQPQYPVWVCFNEAHFTAIMGNTELLEIVEGEGGRGKTEFVYYDGLDDQKTYYRITADFDSTTYKKVESESYVENLIQTLIPATKFDWAGVDKLL
;
A
#
# COMPACT_ATOMS: atom_id res chain seq x y z
N MET A 1 27.68 3.71 -28.55
CA MET A 1 26.30 3.26 -28.30
C MET A 1 26.05 3.42 -26.82
N THR A 2 25.01 4.16 -26.48
CA THR A 2 24.48 4.35 -25.14
C THR A 2 23.60 3.16 -24.75
N THR A 3 23.25 3.03 -23.47
CA THR A 3 22.21 2.08 -23.03
C THR A 3 20.89 2.33 -23.78
N THR A 4 20.55 3.60 -24.02
CA THR A 4 19.36 4.02 -24.76
C THR A 4 19.36 3.55 -26.22
N ASP A 5 20.49 3.60 -26.94
CA ASP A 5 20.62 3.03 -28.29
C ASP A 5 20.20 1.55 -28.31
N PHE A 6 20.71 0.78 -27.33
CA PHE A 6 20.41 -0.64 -27.19
C PHE A 6 18.94 -0.88 -26.82
N THR A 7 18.40 -0.18 -25.83
CA THR A 7 16.98 -0.31 -25.43
C THR A 7 16.04 0.01 -26.60
N LEU A 8 16.26 1.10 -27.34
CA LEU A 8 15.45 1.46 -28.51
C LEU A 8 15.58 0.43 -29.63
N ALA A 9 16.78 -0.10 -29.89
CA ALA A 9 16.99 -1.13 -30.91
C ALA A 9 16.36 -2.48 -30.52
N LEU A 10 16.40 -2.84 -29.24
CA LEU A 10 15.77 -4.05 -28.70
C LEU A 10 14.25 -3.98 -28.75
N PHE A 11 13.68 -2.81 -28.45
CA PHE A 11 12.23 -2.61 -28.58
C PHE A 11 11.79 -2.69 -30.05
N LYS A 12 12.54 -2.08 -30.99
CA LYS A 12 12.29 -2.21 -32.44
C LYS A 12 12.36 -3.68 -32.90
N GLU A 13 13.35 -4.44 -32.44
CA GLU A 13 13.48 -5.88 -32.71
C GLU A 13 12.29 -6.68 -32.11
N TYR A 14 11.90 -6.41 -30.87
CA TYR A 14 10.76 -7.05 -30.20
C TYR A 14 9.44 -6.84 -30.96
N LEU A 15 9.13 -5.59 -31.35
CA LEU A 15 7.89 -5.28 -32.08
C LEU A 15 7.86 -5.98 -33.44
N VAL A 16 8.98 -6.01 -34.17
CA VAL A 16 9.09 -6.70 -35.47
C VAL A 16 8.95 -8.22 -35.34
N LEU A 17 9.52 -8.83 -34.29
CA LEU A 17 9.43 -10.29 -34.07
C LEU A 17 8.01 -10.74 -33.74
N ASN A 18 7.29 -9.97 -32.91
CA ASN A 18 5.90 -10.28 -32.53
C ASN A 18 4.87 -9.83 -33.58
N LYS A 19 5.31 -9.18 -34.67
CA LYS A 19 4.46 -8.59 -35.73
C LYS A 19 3.50 -7.50 -35.19
N PHE A 20 3.97 -6.72 -34.22
CA PHE A 20 3.24 -5.59 -33.68
C PHE A 20 3.41 -4.38 -34.61
N GLU A 21 2.72 -4.45 -35.76
CA GLU A 21 2.90 -3.53 -36.90
C GLU A 21 2.45 -2.10 -36.57
N LYS A 22 1.24 -1.89 -36.03
CA LYS A 22 0.76 -0.54 -35.65
C LYS A 22 1.62 0.06 -34.53
N THR A 23 1.97 -0.76 -33.54
CA THR A 23 2.82 -0.37 -32.41
C THR A 23 4.22 0.02 -32.92
N SER A 24 4.73 -0.69 -33.94
CA SER A 24 5.99 -0.35 -34.62
C SER A 24 5.91 0.95 -35.42
N GLU A 25 4.75 1.35 -35.93
CA GLU A 25 4.55 2.65 -36.60
C GLU A 25 4.47 3.80 -35.59
N ILE A 26 3.62 3.67 -34.55
CA ILE A 26 3.51 4.65 -33.46
C ILE A 26 4.86 4.87 -32.78
N PHE A 27 5.60 3.80 -32.49
CA PHE A 27 6.92 3.90 -31.84
C PHE A 27 7.98 4.59 -32.73
N LYS A 28 7.88 4.50 -34.07
CA LYS A 28 8.75 5.27 -34.98
C LYS A 28 8.39 6.75 -34.91
N GLN A 29 7.10 7.09 -35.06
CA GLN A 29 6.62 8.46 -34.96
C GLN A 29 7.04 9.12 -33.64
N GLU A 30 6.86 8.43 -32.50
CA GLU A 30 7.26 8.95 -31.19
C GLU A 30 8.78 9.11 -31.06
N CYS A 31 9.59 8.22 -31.65
CA CYS A 31 11.03 8.41 -31.74
C CYS A 31 11.40 9.66 -32.56
N ASP A 32 10.75 9.87 -33.71
CA ASP A 32 11.04 10.97 -34.62
C ASP A 32 10.62 12.32 -34.00
N GLU A 33 9.44 12.38 -33.36
CA GLU A 33 8.95 13.54 -32.62
C GLU A 33 9.86 13.93 -31.44
N LYS A 34 10.30 12.92 -30.65
CA LYS A 34 11.23 13.12 -29.52
C LYS A 34 12.71 13.20 -29.92
N LYS A 35 13.02 13.04 -31.21
CA LYS A 35 14.39 13.01 -31.78
C LYS A 35 15.29 11.93 -31.18
N PHE A 36 14.71 10.77 -30.84
CA PHE A 36 15.41 9.57 -30.40
C PHE A 36 16.02 8.81 -31.60
N GLU A 37 17.07 9.39 -32.18
CA GLU A 37 17.90 8.68 -33.14
C GLU A 37 18.65 7.52 -32.45
N THR A 38 18.55 6.31 -33.01
CA THR A 38 19.38 5.17 -32.61
C THR A 38 20.50 4.97 -33.63
N THR A 39 21.73 4.89 -33.14
CA THR A 39 22.92 4.56 -33.96
C THR A 39 22.93 3.10 -34.43
N ILE A 40 22.04 2.27 -33.87
CA ILE A 40 21.83 0.86 -34.22
C ILE A 40 20.65 0.76 -35.19
N THR A 41 20.95 0.70 -36.49
CA THR A 41 19.95 0.57 -37.57
C THR A 41 19.85 -0.84 -38.13
N LYS A 42 20.79 -1.73 -37.81
CA LYS A 42 20.85 -3.12 -38.30
C LYS A 42 21.05 -4.11 -37.16
N ARG A 43 20.34 -5.24 -37.20
CA ARG A 43 20.48 -6.36 -36.25
C ARG A 43 21.93 -6.83 -36.07
N LEU A 44 22.76 -6.74 -37.10
CA LEU A 44 24.20 -7.07 -37.00
C LEU A 44 24.98 -6.10 -36.09
N GLN A 45 24.63 -4.81 -36.06
CA GLN A 45 25.22 -3.85 -35.11
C GLN A 45 24.78 -4.17 -33.68
N LEU A 46 23.51 -4.53 -33.49
CA LEU A 46 22.94 -4.94 -32.20
C LEU A 46 23.66 -6.18 -31.63
N VAL A 47 23.78 -7.25 -32.43
CA VAL A 47 24.51 -8.49 -32.07
C VAL A 47 25.98 -8.22 -31.74
N THR A 48 26.63 -7.33 -32.49
CA THR A 48 28.04 -6.99 -32.28
C THR A 48 28.23 -6.15 -31.01
N GLY A 49 27.37 -5.15 -30.78
CA GLY A 49 27.46 -4.26 -29.62
C GLY A 49 27.08 -4.93 -28.29
N LEU A 50 26.23 -5.97 -28.33
CA LEU A 50 25.89 -6.80 -27.17
C LEU A 50 26.80 -8.05 -27.02
N ASN A 51 27.89 -8.12 -27.81
CA ASN A 51 28.87 -9.21 -27.82
C ASN A 51 28.30 -10.64 -28.06
N LEU A 52 27.10 -10.77 -28.65
CA LEU A 52 26.43 -12.06 -28.88
C LEU A 52 26.83 -12.76 -30.19
N LYS A 53 27.97 -12.40 -30.77
CA LYS A 53 28.36 -12.84 -32.10
C LYS A 53 28.54 -14.36 -32.18
N GLU A 54 29.11 -14.97 -31.14
CA GLU A 54 29.40 -16.40 -31.10
C GLU A 54 28.14 -17.23 -30.80
N GLN A 55 27.32 -16.78 -29.86
CA GLN A 55 26.00 -17.35 -29.57
C GLN A 55 25.10 -17.34 -30.81
N MET A 56 25.04 -16.21 -31.52
CA MET A 56 24.29 -16.10 -32.77
C MET A 56 24.83 -17.01 -33.87
N LEU A 57 26.15 -17.22 -33.96
CA LEU A 57 26.74 -18.18 -34.90
C LEU A 57 26.35 -19.62 -34.53
N ALA A 58 26.43 -19.99 -33.25
CA ALA A 58 26.05 -21.32 -32.76
C ALA A 58 24.56 -21.64 -33.04
N GLU A 59 23.63 -20.71 -32.80
CA GLU A 59 22.22 -20.92 -33.13
C GLU A 59 21.97 -21.02 -34.65
N ASN A 60 22.72 -20.27 -35.47
CA ASN A 60 22.64 -20.40 -36.92
C ASN A 60 23.20 -21.75 -37.43
N GLU A 61 24.23 -22.32 -36.79
CA GLU A 61 24.70 -23.67 -37.13
C GLU A 61 23.70 -24.76 -36.70
N LYS A 62 23.11 -24.66 -35.49
CA LYS A 62 22.00 -25.54 -35.08
C LYS A 62 20.86 -25.51 -36.10
N LYS A 63 20.48 -24.31 -36.57
CA LYS A 63 19.44 -24.10 -37.59
C LYS A 63 19.77 -24.78 -38.92
N LYS A 64 21.02 -24.69 -39.39
CA LYS A 64 21.49 -25.42 -40.60
C LYS A 64 21.47 -26.94 -40.40
N GLN A 65 21.72 -27.41 -39.18
CA GLN A 65 21.72 -28.82 -38.81
C GLN A 65 20.31 -29.38 -38.50
N GLY A 66 19.25 -28.57 -38.63
CA GLY A 66 17.87 -28.97 -38.33
C GLY A 66 17.58 -29.19 -36.84
N GLN A 67 18.46 -28.72 -35.96
CA GLN A 67 18.31 -28.84 -34.51
C GLN A 67 17.40 -27.73 -33.94
N PRO A 68 16.77 -27.95 -32.76
CA PRO A 68 16.11 -26.88 -32.01
C PRO A 68 17.08 -25.71 -31.77
N CYS A 69 16.68 -24.53 -32.21
CA CYS A 69 17.48 -23.30 -32.17
C CYS A 69 16.60 -22.10 -31.89
N LEU A 70 17.18 -21.06 -31.29
CA LEU A 70 16.49 -19.79 -31.07
C LEU A 70 16.37 -19.02 -32.40
N ALA A 71 15.20 -18.43 -32.67
CA ALA A 71 14.89 -17.87 -33.99
C ALA A 71 15.42 -16.43 -34.18
N SER A 72 15.69 -15.70 -33.10
CA SER A 72 15.95 -14.27 -33.07
C SER A 72 17.08 -13.85 -32.12
N THR A 73 17.59 -12.63 -32.31
CA THR A 73 18.57 -12.01 -31.41
C THR A 73 17.98 -11.73 -30.02
N LEU A 74 16.68 -11.44 -29.94
CA LEU A 74 15.97 -11.23 -28.68
C LEU A 74 15.92 -12.51 -27.83
N GLU A 75 15.57 -13.66 -28.41
CA GLU A 75 15.53 -14.93 -27.67
C GLU A 75 16.92 -15.32 -27.14
N VAL A 76 17.98 -15.09 -27.93
CA VAL A 76 19.36 -15.32 -27.47
C VAL A 76 19.68 -14.40 -26.29
N LEU A 77 19.34 -13.11 -26.36
CA LEU A 77 19.52 -12.18 -25.23
C LEU A 77 18.78 -12.62 -23.97
N ILE A 78 17.51 -13.03 -24.09
CA ILE A 78 16.71 -13.50 -22.97
C ILE A 78 17.35 -14.76 -22.36
N ARG A 79 17.87 -15.69 -23.18
CA ARG A 79 18.60 -16.86 -22.68
C ARG A 79 19.87 -16.46 -21.93
N GLU A 80 20.76 -15.67 -22.52
CA GLU A 80 22.01 -15.29 -21.84
C GLU A 80 21.73 -14.51 -20.56
N PHE A 81 20.74 -13.61 -20.57
CA PHE A 81 20.31 -12.87 -19.37
C PHE A 81 19.74 -13.79 -18.29
N LEU A 82 18.93 -14.79 -18.64
CA LEU A 82 18.43 -15.77 -17.67
C LEU A 82 19.58 -16.62 -17.10
N ASN A 83 20.51 -17.08 -17.94
CA ASN A 83 21.69 -17.85 -17.52
C ASN A 83 22.56 -17.05 -16.52
N SER A 84 22.91 -15.80 -16.86
CA SER A 84 23.68 -14.93 -15.95
C SER A 84 22.93 -14.62 -14.67
N ASN A 85 21.60 -14.52 -14.69
CA ASN A 85 20.83 -14.34 -13.44
C ASN A 85 20.78 -15.62 -12.58
N SER A 86 20.76 -16.84 -13.16
CA SER A 86 20.94 -18.07 -12.38
C SER A 86 22.34 -18.14 -11.75
N GLU A 87 23.39 -17.80 -12.49
CA GLU A 87 24.76 -17.74 -11.95
C GLU A 87 24.87 -16.70 -10.82
N ILE A 88 24.27 -15.52 -10.98
CA ILE A 88 24.22 -14.48 -9.93
C ILE A 88 23.43 -14.96 -8.69
N LEU A 89 22.33 -15.69 -8.86
CA LEU A 89 21.55 -16.25 -7.75
C LEU A 89 22.35 -17.33 -7.01
N GLU A 90 23.02 -18.24 -7.73
CA GLU A 90 23.87 -19.28 -7.13
C GLU A 90 25.05 -18.65 -6.36
N LEU A 91 25.69 -17.61 -6.90
CA LEU A 91 26.75 -16.84 -6.24
C LEU A 91 26.24 -16.03 -5.03
N GLN A 92 24.97 -15.58 -5.03
CA GLN A 92 24.36 -14.95 -3.85
C GLN A 92 24.09 -15.97 -2.74
N ASP A 93 23.62 -17.17 -3.11
CA ASP A 93 23.39 -18.30 -2.22
C ASP A 93 24.70 -18.83 -1.60
N GLU A 94 25.78 -18.88 -2.38
CA GLU A 94 27.13 -19.24 -1.90
C GLU A 94 27.73 -18.15 -1.00
N LYS A 95 27.60 -16.87 -1.39
CA LYS A 95 27.99 -15.73 -0.55
C LYS A 95 27.27 -15.75 0.80
N LEU A 96 25.97 -16.05 0.84
CA LEU A 96 25.21 -16.13 2.09
C LEU A 96 25.76 -17.21 3.02
N LYS A 97 25.99 -18.42 2.50
CA LYS A 97 26.61 -19.54 3.25
C LYS A 97 27.99 -19.18 3.77
N LEU A 98 28.81 -18.48 2.97
CA LEU A 98 30.13 -17.99 3.41
C LEU A 98 30.04 -16.92 4.50
N GLN A 99 29.01 -16.07 4.49
CA GLN A 99 28.76 -15.10 5.56
C GLN A 99 28.25 -15.77 6.86
N GLU A 100 27.42 -16.80 6.75
CA GLU A 100 27.00 -17.64 7.89
C GLU A 100 28.21 -18.36 8.51
N MET A 101 29.01 -19.07 7.70
CA MET A 101 30.24 -19.74 8.16
C MET A 101 31.26 -18.77 8.79
N LEU A 102 31.42 -17.56 8.24
CA LEU A 102 32.27 -16.53 8.82
C LEU A 102 31.75 -16.06 10.19
N THR A 103 30.43 -15.94 10.33
CA THR A 103 29.77 -15.55 11.59
C THR A 103 29.91 -16.65 12.65
N GLU A 104 29.73 -17.92 12.27
CA GLU A 104 29.97 -19.07 13.16
C GLU A 104 31.44 -19.14 13.60
N ALA A 105 32.39 -18.94 12.67
CA ALA A 105 33.82 -18.94 12.99
C ALA A 105 34.20 -17.81 13.97
N GLN A 106 33.62 -16.61 13.81
CA GLN A 106 33.80 -15.49 14.73
C GLN A 106 33.21 -15.79 16.12
N GLN A 107 32.02 -16.39 16.19
CA GLN A 107 31.43 -16.80 17.46
C GLN A 107 32.24 -17.91 18.15
N GLN A 108 32.75 -18.89 17.40
CA GLN A 108 33.63 -19.95 17.94
C GLN A 108 34.99 -19.41 18.41
N ALA A 109 35.54 -18.37 17.77
CA ALA A 109 36.74 -17.68 18.24
C ALA A 109 36.48 -16.98 19.59
N GLN A 110 35.41 -16.18 19.68
CA GLN A 110 35.02 -15.51 20.93
C GLN A 110 34.72 -16.51 22.07
N GLN A 111 34.09 -17.65 21.77
CA GLN A 111 33.85 -18.69 22.77
C GLN A 111 35.14 -19.37 23.27
N LYS A 112 36.20 -19.46 22.45
CA LYS A 112 37.51 -19.95 22.89
C LYS A 112 38.23 -18.95 23.80
N GLU A 113 38.24 -17.67 23.45
CA GLU A 113 38.81 -16.61 24.30
C GLU A 113 38.13 -16.56 25.68
N VAL A 114 36.83 -16.83 25.75
CA VAL A 114 36.08 -16.93 27.01
C VAL A 114 36.39 -18.21 27.80
N GLN A 115 36.71 -19.34 27.13
CA GLN A 115 37.04 -20.60 27.81
C GLN A 115 38.49 -20.69 28.33
N GLU A 116 39.45 -20.01 27.69
CA GLU A 116 40.84 -19.97 28.19
C GLU A 116 41.05 -18.98 29.37
N GLY A 117 40.05 -18.16 29.69
CA GLY A 117 40.14 -17.13 30.72
C GLY A 117 40.03 -17.60 32.18
N ASP A 118 39.53 -18.81 32.46
CA ASP A 118 39.07 -19.19 33.82
C ASP A 118 39.71 -20.49 34.36
N ALA A 119 40.97 -20.40 34.81
CA ALA A 119 41.67 -21.46 35.54
C ALA A 119 42.53 -20.90 36.71
N PRO A 120 42.39 -21.39 37.96
CA PRO A 120 42.94 -20.71 39.13
C PRO A 120 44.43 -21.01 39.42
N ALA A 121 45.17 -19.99 39.86
CA ALA A 121 46.62 -20.06 40.08
C ALA A 121 47.03 -20.74 41.41
N LYS A 122 48.08 -21.59 41.36
CA LYS A 122 49.32 -21.57 42.22
C LYS A 122 50.08 -22.91 42.30
N LYS A 123 51.30 -22.96 41.73
CA LYS A 123 52.55 -23.61 42.25
C LYS A 123 53.63 -23.47 41.14
N ARG A 124 54.68 -22.65 41.27
CA ARG A 124 55.85 -22.73 42.18
C ARG A 124 56.81 -23.89 41.86
N VAL A 125 57.88 -23.60 41.08
CA VAL A 125 59.29 -23.99 41.35
C VAL A 125 60.24 -23.28 40.37
N LYS A 126 61.47 -22.95 40.82
CA LYS A 126 62.58 -22.46 39.98
C LYS A 126 63.57 -23.59 39.70
N LYS A 127 64.05 -23.72 38.45
CA LYS A 127 65.43 -24.03 38.01
C LYS A 127 65.42 -24.11 36.47
N ARG A 128 66.11 -23.22 35.76
CA ARG A 128 67.57 -23.11 35.48
C ARG A 128 67.93 -23.86 34.20
N VAL A 129 68.45 -23.10 33.21
CA VAL A 129 69.66 -23.42 32.42
C VAL A 129 69.46 -24.58 31.41
N GLN A 130 69.87 -24.49 30.13
CA GLN A 130 71.20 -24.04 29.72
C GLN A 130 71.27 -23.50 28.27
N GLN A 131 71.93 -22.33 28.12
CA GLN A 131 72.75 -21.88 26.98
C GLN A 131 72.13 -21.74 25.56
N GLN A 132 72.76 -21.06 24.59
CA GLN A 132 73.64 -19.86 24.59
C GLN A 132 74.12 -19.61 23.13
N ASP A 133 73.81 -18.43 22.59
CA ASP A 133 74.53 -17.67 21.52
C ASP A 133 74.84 -18.41 20.18
N ASP A 134 75.31 -17.81 19.06
CA ASP A 134 75.71 -16.42 18.76
C ASP A 134 75.73 -16.13 17.22
N LEU A 135 75.69 -14.83 16.84
CA LEU A 135 76.11 -14.19 15.55
C LEU A 135 75.42 -14.57 14.21
N ASP A 136 75.03 -13.69 13.26
CA ASP A 136 75.45 -12.36 12.73
C ASP A 136 76.58 -12.35 11.68
N PRO A 137 76.69 -11.34 10.78
CA PRO A 137 75.69 -10.45 10.11
C PRO A 137 75.93 -10.50 8.55
N PRO A 138 75.61 -9.50 7.66
CA PRO A 138 74.93 -8.18 7.73
C PRO A 138 73.72 -8.10 6.71
N GLU A 139 73.23 -7.00 6.09
CA GLU A 139 73.66 -5.60 5.92
C GLU A 139 72.47 -4.64 5.59
N GLU A 140 72.73 -3.46 5.01
CA GLU A 140 71.80 -2.33 4.76
C GLU A 140 71.14 -2.36 3.35
N THR A 141 70.19 -1.52 2.90
CA THR A 141 69.48 -0.28 3.33
C THR A 141 68.00 -0.35 2.81
N ASP A 142 67.00 0.55 3.00
CA ASP A 142 67.01 2.01 3.25
C ASP A 142 65.71 2.58 3.93
N LYS A 143 65.88 3.67 4.69
CA LYS A 143 64.93 4.76 5.11
C LYS A 143 63.44 4.53 5.47
N SER A 144 63.15 4.82 6.76
CA SER A 144 62.03 5.64 7.30
C SER A 144 60.58 5.09 7.23
N VAL A 145 59.66 5.40 8.16
CA VAL A 145 59.54 6.47 9.18
C VAL A 145 59.26 5.91 10.59
N VAL A 146 59.62 6.66 11.64
CA VAL A 146 59.48 6.29 13.07
C VAL A 146 58.47 7.19 13.82
N GLN A 147 57.91 6.56 14.86
CA GLN A 147 57.23 6.96 16.13
C GLN A 147 57.56 8.37 16.72
N GLU A 148 56.99 8.91 17.80
CA GLU A 148 56.26 8.45 19.02
C GLU A 148 55.08 9.42 19.32
N GLU A 149 53.99 9.18 20.08
CA GLU A 149 53.65 8.53 21.36
C GLU A 149 53.79 9.42 22.65
N VAL A 150 52.99 9.09 23.70
CA VAL A 150 53.10 9.44 25.15
C VAL A 150 52.26 10.61 25.77
N HIS A 151 51.29 10.21 26.63
CA HIS A 151 50.67 10.87 27.83
C HIS A 151 49.87 12.20 27.67
N VAL A 152 48.63 12.37 28.19
CA VAL A 152 48.01 12.22 29.55
C VAL A 152 48.22 13.43 30.47
N ASP A 153 47.13 14.15 30.82
CA ASP A 153 46.70 14.35 32.22
C ASP A 153 45.22 14.81 32.34
N LYS A 154 44.68 14.87 33.57
CA LYS A 154 43.32 15.31 33.94
C LYS A 154 43.36 16.50 34.90
N HIS A 155 42.44 17.46 34.78
CA HIS A 155 42.17 18.39 35.89
C HIS A 155 40.69 18.78 36.07
N LYS A 156 40.33 19.02 37.34
CA LYS A 156 39.02 19.52 37.81
C LYS A 156 39.00 21.06 37.80
N ILE A 157 37.82 21.68 37.91
CA ILE A 157 37.52 22.74 38.91
C ILE A 157 35.99 23.01 38.97
N SER A 158 35.55 23.70 40.03
CA SER A 158 34.15 23.82 40.47
C SER A 158 33.56 25.25 40.44
N THR A 159 32.26 25.33 40.69
CA THR A 159 31.43 26.52 40.99
C THR A 159 32.07 27.63 41.83
N PRO A 160 31.53 28.86 41.73
CA PRO A 160 31.04 29.53 42.95
C PRO A 160 29.63 30.15 42.83
N THR A 161 29.03 30.52 43.96
CA THR A 161 27.71 31.17 44.10
C THR A 161 27.78 32.31 45.12
N GLN A 162 27.09 33.43 44.90
CA GLN A 162 26.73 34.37 45.98
C GLN A 162 25.49 35.22 45.64
N LEU A 163 25.10 36.12 46.57
CA LEU A 163 23.69 36.41 46.86
C LEU A 163 23.52 37.80 47.49
N LYS A 164 22.68 38.67 46.89
CA LYS A 164 22.04 39.90 47.47
C LYS A 164 21.18 40.62 46.42
N GLN A 165 20.20 41.50 46.73
CA GLN A 165 19.11 41.53 47.73
C GLN A 165 18.28 42.83 47.51
N LEU A 166 17.11 42.94 48.16
CA LEU A 166 16.16 44.09 48.15
C LEU A 166 15.37 44.25 46.83
N GLY A 167 14.13 44.78 46.82
CA GLY A 167 13.32 45.34 47.91
C GLY A 167 11.82 44.98 47.84
N GLU A 168 11.00 45.59 48.69
CA GLU A 168 9.64 45.15 49.04
C GLU A 168 8.51 46.04 48.44
N SER A 169 7.37 45.43 48.08
CA SER A 169 6.01 45.94 48.38
C SER A 169 4.95 44.91 47.92
N THR A 170 4.29 44.15 48.79
CA THR A 170 3.07 44.51 49.56
C THR A 170 1.91 45.12 48.76
N HIS A 171 0.92 44.30 48.44
CA HIS A 171 -0.49 44.64 48.73
C HIS A 171 -1.42 43.41 48.74
N GLU A 172 -1.98 43.07 49.91
CA GLU A 172 -3.24 42.33 49.97
C GLU A 172 -4.39 43.23 49.46
N ARG A 173 -5.41 42.62 48.86
CA ARG A 173 -6.79 42.85 49.31
C ARG A 173 -7.73 41.69 49.01
N LYS A 174 -8.63 41.43 49.96
CA LYS A 174 -9.59 40.32 49.96
C LYS A 174 -10.91 40.73 49.29
N SER A 175 -11.59 39.76 48.70
CA SER A 175 -13.06 39.60 48.62
C SER A 175 -13.94 40.74 48.09
N VAL A 176 -14.98 40.38 47.31
CA VAL A 176 -16.40 40.53 47.70
C VAL A 176 -17.31 39.96 46.59
N ARG A 177 -18.30 39.14 46.97
CA ARG A 177 -19.48 38.85 46.13
C ARG A 177 -20.53 39.93 46.37
N PRO A 178 -21.30 40.32 45.34
CA PRO A 178 -22.72 40.60 45.54
C PRO A 178 -23.60 39.52 44.88
N VAL A 179 -24.63 39.08 45.60
CA VAL A 179 -25.77 38.31 45.07
C VAL A 179 -27.00 39.19 45.15
N LYS A 180 -27.83 39.23 44.10
CA LYS A 180 -29.28 39.51 44.06
C LYS A 180 -29.71 39.66 42.58
N LYS A 181 -30.95 39.45 42.13
CA LYS A 181 -32.16 38.70 42.58
C LYS A 181 -33.32 39.28 41.74
N SER A 182 -34.04 38.43 41.01
CA SER A 182 -35.44 38.60 40.59
C SER A 182 -35.88 37.23 40.02
N THR A 183 -36.94 36.53 40.50
CA THR A 183 -38.40 36.83 40.52
C THR A 183 -38.95 37.01 39.09
N SER A 184 -40.03 36.35 38.64
CA SER A 184 -41.12 35.57 39.30
C SER A 184 -41.57 34.38 38.40
N SER A 185 -42.24 33.29 38.83
CA SER A 185 -43.70 33.04 39.04
C SER A 185 -44.63 33.65 37.97
N GLU A 186 -45.73 33.04 37.48
CA GLU A 186 -46.48 31.75 37.66
C GLU A 186 -46.81 31.15 36.24
N ALA A 187 -47.25 29.92 35.94
CA ALA A 187 -48.23 28.95 36.48
C ALA A 187 -49.74 29.24 36.20
N VAL A 188 -50.54 28.18 36.04
CA VAL A 188 -52.04 28.09 35.96
C VAL A 188 -52.77 28.28 34.60
N ASP A 189 -52.96 27.14 33.89
CA ASP A 189 -54.24 26.41 33.62
C ASP A 189 -55.47 26.92 32.80
N GLU A 190 -56.19 25.94 32.20
CA GLU A 190 -57.61 25.91 31.70
C GLU A 190 -58.14 26.95 30.66
N THR A 191 -59.25 26.78 29.88
CA THR A 191 -60.22 25.67 29.64
C THR A 191 -60.89 25.70 28.23
N THR A 192 -60.94 24.52 27.57
CA THR A 192 -62.13 23.86 26.92
C THR A 192 -63.13 24.60 25.99
N LYS A 193 -63.45 24.01 24.81
CA LYS A 193 -64.82 23.49 24.44
C LYS A 193 -65.01 22.79 23.06
N LYS A 194 -65.22 21.45 23.12
CA LYS A 194 -66.26 20.61 22.43
C LYS A 194 -66.26 20.52 20.88
N ARG A 195 -66.75 19.45 20.21
CA ARG A 195 -67.82 18.46 20.49
C ARG A 195 -67.47 17.11 19.76
N VAL A 196 -67.60 15.86 20.26
CA VAL A 196 -68.65 15.09 21.00
C VAL A 196 -69.82 14.67 20.09
N LEU A 197 -70.31 13.42 19.94
CA LEU A 197 -70.02 11.99 20.32
C LEU A 197 -70.80 11.08 19.29
N PRO A 198 -71.03 9.73 19.37
CA PRO A 198 -70.86 8.70 20.43
C PRO A 198 -70.23 7.32 19.98
N PRO A 199 -70.17 6.28 20.86
CA PRO A 199 -69.58 4.95 20.60
C PRO A 199 -70.49 3.72 20.92
N ALA A 200 -70.01 2.48 20.74
CA ALA A 200 -70.56 1.28 21.40
C ALA A 200 -69.54 0.12 21.63
N GLN A 201 -69.40 -0.29 22.91
CA GLN A 201 -69.17 -1.64 23.48
C GLN A 201 -68.11 -2.63 22.91
N ALA A 202 -67.41 -3.29 23.84
CA ALA A 202 -66.63 -4.52 23.63
C ALA A 202 -67.24 -5.67 24.46
N PRO A 203 -66.91 -6.95 24.13
CA PRO A 203 -66.56 -7.88 25.20
C PRO A 203 -65.46 -8.90 24.86
N ALA A 204 -65.01 -9.60 25.92
CA ALA A 204 -64.35 -10.90 25.95
C ALA A 204 -62.91 -11.04 25.39
N THR A 205 -62.07 -11.66 26.21
CA THR A 205 -60.73 -12.18 25.88
C THR A 205 -60.83 -13.64 25.44
N GLU A 206 -60.23 -14.00 24.30
CA GLU A 206 -59.93 -15.39 23.96
C GLU A 206 -58.42 -15.63 23.79
N ASN A 207 -58.02 -16.89 23.91
CA ASN A 207 -56.66 -17.27 24.30
C ASN A 207 -55.78 -17.61 23.08
N ILE A 208 -54.75 -16.79 22.82
CA ILE A 208 -53.84 -16.95 21.67
C ILE A 208 -53.13 -18.33 21.64
N TRP A 209 -52.98 -19.00 22.79
CA TRP A 209 -52.27 -20.27 22.92
C TRP A 209 -53.03 -21.52 22.40
N SER A 210 -54.19 -21.37 21.74
CA SER A 210 -55.03 -22.51 21.32
C SER A 210 -55.17 -22.75 19.80
N MET A 211 -54.55 -21.96 18.93
CA MET A 211 -54.65 -22.17 17.47
C MET A 211 -53.54 -23.09 16.92
N GLN A 212 -53.93 -24.23 16.35
CA GLN A 212 -53.02 -25.09 15.58
C GLN A 212 -52.67 -24.45 14.21
N PRO A 213 -51.48 -24.72 13.63
CA PRO A 213 -51.00 -24.00 12.46
C PRO A 213 -51.76 -24.37 11.18
N ILE A 214 -52.49 -23.40 10.63
CA ILE A 214 -53.04 -23.48 9.28
C ILE A 214 -51.88 -23.36 8.28
N VAL A 215 -51.59 -24.43 7.55
CA VAL A 215 -50.55 -24.43 6.51
C VAL A 215 -51.05 -23.68 5.28
N GLN A 216 -50.65 -22.42 5.15
CA GLN A 216 -50.70 -21.69 3.87
C GLN A 216 -49.30 -21.22 3.49
N ALA A 217 -48.72 -21.86 2.48
CA ALA A 217 -47.42 -21.47 1.94
C ALA A 217 -47.56 -20.34 0.92
N LYS A 218 -46.91 -19.20 1.17
CA LYS A 218 -46.36 -18.33 0.11
C LYS A 218 -45.25 -17.42 0.65
N GLN A 219 -44.13 -17.44 -0.07
CA GLN A 219 -43.00 -16.50 -0.01
C GLN A 219 -42.40 -16.22 1.39
N LYS A 220 -41.46 -17.10 1.78
CA LYS A 220 -40.35 -16.74 2.68
C LYS A 220 -39.58 -15.54 2.10
N PRO A 221 -39.04 -14.63 2.94
CA PRO A 221 -37.92 -13.78 2.53
C PRO A 221 -36.76 -14.63 2.01
N SER A 222 -36.00 -14.12 1.04
CA SER A 222 -34.79 -14.79 0.53
C SER A 222 -33.67 -14.73 1.57
N ALA A 223 -33.74 -15.60 2.59
CA ALA A 223 -32.67 -15.75 3.58
C ALA A 223 -31.31 -15.92 2.88
N ALA A 224 -30.31 -15.17 3.35
CA ALA A 224 -28.95 -15.23 2.81
C ALA A 224 -28.43 -16.66 2.86
N SER A 225 -27.87 -17.14 1.73
CA SER A 225 -27.26 -18.45 1.63
C SER A 225 -25.91 -18.42 2.36
N HIS A 226 -25.87 -19.07 3.52
CA HIS A 226 -24.66 -19.26 4.32
C HIS A 226 -23.86 -20.45 3.79
N TYR A 227 -22.62 -20.20 3.38
CA TYR A 227 -21.65 -21.23 3.01
C TYR A 227 -20.44 -21.18 3.95
N THR A 228 -19.68 -22.28 4.08
CA THR A 228 -18.28 -22.21 4.48
C THR A 228 -17.45 -21.68 3.31
N LEU A 229 -16.32 -21.02 3.58
CA LEU A 229 -15.43 -20.49 2.55
C LEU A 229 -14.92 -21.59 1.60
N THR A 230 -14.58 -22.77 2.14
CA THR A 230 -14.19 -23.94 1.35
C THR A 230 -15.26 -24.39 0.36
N ASN A 231 -16.52 -24.51 0.81
CA ASN A 231 -17.62 -24.93 -0.07
C ASN A 231 -17.91 -23.84 -1.11
N TYR A 232 -17.92 -22.57 -0.70
CA TYR A 232 -18.11 -21.45 -1.61
C TYR A 232 -17.08 -21.41 -2.75
N ILE A 233 -15.80 -21.64 -2.44
CA ILE A 233 -14.72 -21.72 -3.44
C ILE A 233 -14.95 -22.88 -4.40
N ASN A 234 -15.25 -24.07 -3.89
CA ASN A 234 -15.52 -25.26 -4.70
C ASN A 234 -16.71 -25.07 -5.64
N ASP A 235 -17.82 -24.52 -5.13
CA ASP A 235 -19.09 -24.38 -5.86
C ASP A 235 -19.07 -23.24 -6.92
N THR A 236 -18.18 -22.24 -6.80
CA THR A 236 -18.24 -21.02 -7.63
C THR A 236 -17.07 -20.77 -8.58
N CYS A 237 -15.86 -21.25 -8.28
CA CYS A 237 -14.69 -21.05 -9.14
C CYS A 237 -13.68 -22.19 -9.16
N GLY A 238 -13.74 -23.09 -8.17
CA GLY A 238 -12.74 -24.12 -7.94
C GLY A 238 -11.46 -23.57 -7.28
N THR A 239 -10.87 -24.41 -6.43
CA THR A 239 -9.68 -24.10 -5.61
C THR A 239 -8.47 -23.67 -6.45
N GLN A 240 -8.32 -24.18 -7.67
CA GLN A 240 -7.24 -23.76 -8.58
C GLN A 240 -7.38 -22.30 -9.01
N ASN A 241 -8.54 -21.87 -9.53
CA ASN A 241 -8.75 -20.49 -9.97
C ASN A 241 -8.71 -19.51 -8.80
N PHE A 242 -9.23 -19.90 -7.63
CA PHE A 242 -9.10 -19.12 -6.39
C PHE A 242 -7.62 -18.85 -6.06
N TYR A 243 -6.80 -19.90 -5.91
CA TYR A 243 -5.39 -19.72 -5.56
C TYR A 243 -4.57 -19.00 -6.64
N LEU A 244 -4.81 -19.29 -7.92
CA LEU A 244 -4.14 -18.58 -9.03
C LEU A 244 -4.55 -17.11 -9.14
N THR A 245 -5.69 -16.69 -8.59
CA THR A 245 -6.12 -15.28 -8.58
C THR A 245 -5.49 -14.54 -7.41
N LEU A 246 -5.42 -15.17 -6.24
CA LEU A 246 -4.82 -14.55 -5.07
C LEU A 246 -3.29 -14.49 -5.15
N PHE A 247 -2.64 -15.57 -5.59
CA PHE A 247 -1.19 -15.76 -5.45
C PHE A 247 -0.47 -16.10 -6.76
N ASN A 248 -1.18 -16.23 -7.88
CA ASN A 248 -0.64 -16.80 -9.12
C ASN A 248 0.11 -18.14 -8.84
N ASP A 249 1.19 -18.44 -9.55
CA ASP A 249 2.01 -19.66 -9.39
C ASP A 249 3.03 -19.62 -8.23
N LYS A 250 2.82 -18.76 -7.22
CA LYS A 250 3.67 -18.76 -6.01
C LYS A 250 3.69 -20.13 -5.31
N ARG A 251 4.89 -20.55 -4.90
CA ARG A 251 5.12 -21.73 -4.05
C ARG A 251 4.41 -21.64 -2.70
N VAL A 252 4.38 -20.45 -2.08
CA VAL A 252 3.73 -20.20 -0.79
C VAL A 252 2.40 -19.48 -1.02
N LYS A 253 1.29 -20.16 -0.70
CA LYS A 253 -0.09 -19.68 -0.89
C LYS A 253 -0.73 -19.36 0.46
N SER A 254 -0.31 -18.23 1.04
CA SER A 254 -0.79 -17.76 2.34
C SER A 254 -0.79 -16.23 2.42
N VAL A 255 -1.73 -15.69 3.19
CA VAL A 255 -1.72 -14.28 3.61
C VAL A 255 -0.85 -14.17 4.88
N PRO A 256 0.20 -13.32 4.91
CA PRO A 256 1.06 -13.17 6.08
C PRO A 256 0.47 -12.26 7.18
N ASP A 257 1.08 -12.34 8.36
CA ASP A 257 0.62 -11.77 9.64
C ASP A 257 0.41 -10.25 9.63
N ASN A 258 1.24 -9.53 8.88
CA ASN A 258 1.15 -8.09 8.62
C ASN A 258 -0.21 -7.63 8.05
N TRP A 259 -0.94 -8.50 7.33
CA TRP A 259 -2.28 -8.17 6.83
C TRP A 259 -3.39 -8.26 7.88
N TYR A 260 -3.17 -8.96 9.00
CA TYR A 260 -4.22 -9.28 9.97
C TYR A 260 -4.50 -8.12 10.94
N GLN A 261 -5.01 -7.02 10.41
CA GLN A 261 -5.46 -5.89 11.21
C GLN A 261 -6.89 -5.44 10.89
N SER A 262 -7.46 -4.74 11.87
CA SER A 262 -8.63 -3.87 11.77
C SER A 262 -8.27 -2.53 11.11
N LEU A 263 -9.30 -1.71 10.84
CA LEU A 263 -9.10 -0.27 10.68
C LEU A 263 -8.97 0.35 12.07
N ARG A 264 -7.85 1.02 12.34
CA ARG A 264 -7.63 1.80 13.57
C ARG A 264 -7.26 3.22 13.18
N ASN A 265 -7.84 4.21 13.84
CA ASN A 265 -7.38 5.60 13.69
C ASN A 265 -6.03 5.74 14.42
N THR A 266 -5.12 6.57 13.91
CA THR A 266 -3.76 6.84 14.43
C THR A 266 -3.74 7.69 15.72
N ALA A 267 -4.78 7.60 16.55
CA ALA A 267 -5.01 8.48 17.70
C ALA A 267 -5.12 7.69 19.02
N PHE A 268 -3.97 7.35 19.63
CA PHE A 268 -3.93 6.77 20.98
C PHE A 268 -3.75 7.86 22.06
N ASN A 269 -4.54 7.76 23.13
CA ASN A 269 -4.41 8.50 24.41
C ASN A 269 -4.70 10.03 24.45
N GLN A 270 -5.54 10.58 23.57
CA GLN A 270 -6.21 11.88 23.80
C GLN A 270 -7.71 11.85 23.40
N PRO A 271 -8.60 12.59 24.09
CA PRO A 271 -10.02 12.67 23.71
C PRO A 271 -10.20 13.42 22.38
N ILE A 272 -11.01 12.86 21.48
CA ILE A 272 -11.31 13.48 20.18
C ILE A 272 -12.21 14.71 20.39
N ALA A 273 -11.63 15.90 20.21
CA ALA A 273 -12.40 17.10 19.91
C ALA A 273 -12.85 17.03 18.44
N LEU A 274 -14.13 16.74 18.16
CA LEU A 274 -14.63 16.55 16.77
C LEU A 274 -14.35 17.75 15.85
N ASN A 275 -14.18 18.94 16.42
CA ASN A 275 -13.84 20.17 15.73
C ASN A 275 -12.33 20.37 15.45
N LYS A 276 -11.45 19.47 15.91
CA LYS A 276 -9.99 19.44 15.62
C LYS A 276 -9.40 18.01 15.71
N PRO A 277 -9.61 17.14 14.70
CA PRO A 277 -8.83 15.90 14.59
C PRO A 277 -7.34 16.22 14.36
N GLN A 278 -6.43 15.50 15.01
CA GLN A 278 -4.98 15.61 14.76
C GLN A 278 -4.56 14.78 13.53
N THR A 279 -5.23 13.65 13.30
CA THR A 279 -5.07 12.78 12.14
C THR A 279 -6.43 12.25 11.65
N TRP A 280 -6.44 11.76 10.41
CA TRP A 280 -7.61 11.21 9.70
C TRP A 280 -7.32 9.82 9.11
N SER A 281 -6.18 9.25 9.48
CA SER A 281 -5.54 8.12 8.82
C SER A 281 -5.78 6.79 9.51
N ILE A 282 -5.60 5.72 8.75
CA ILE A 282 -5.63 4.34 9.26
C ILE A 282 -4.20 3.94 9.64
N HIS A 283 -4.01 3.48 10.88
CA HIS A 283 -2.74 2.94 11.35
C HIS A 283 -2.38 1.65 10.60
N GLN A 284 -1.18 1.59 10.03
CA GLN A 284 -0.63 0.39 9.39
C GLN A 284 0.40 -0.25 10.31
N ASN A 285 0.18 -1.51 10.73
CA ASN A 285 1.04 -2.17 11.71
C ASN A 285 2.42 -2.59 11.14
N ALA A 286 2.50 -2.84 9.82
CA ALA A 286 3.70 -3.25 9.10
C ALA A 286 3.51 -3.08 7.58
N GLY A 287 4.58 -3.13 6.79
CA GLY A 287 4.49 -3.21 5.31
C GLY A 287 3.65 -4.42 4.86
N GLY A 288 2.97 -4.32 3.71
CA GLY A 288 2.11 -5.39 3.17
C GLY A 288 0.74 -4.88 2.70
N PRO A 289 -0.22 -4.63 3.62
CA PRO A 289 -1.58 -4.17 3.29
C PRO A 289 -1.69 -2.69 2.85
N CYS A 290 -0.59 -1.98 2.63
CA CYS A 290 -0.55 -0.53 2.36
C CYS A 290 -1.51 -0.10 1.24
N GLY A 291 -1.57 -0.79 0.10
CA GLY A 291 -2.48 -0.42 -1.00
C GLY A 291 -3.97 -0.48 -0.64
N PHE A 292 -4.38 -1.48 0.15
CA PHE A 292 -5.74 -1.55 0.70
C PHE A 292 -6.00 -0.38 1.66
N ILE A 293 -5.04 -0.11 2.55
CA ILE A 293 -5.14 0.95 3.56
C ILE A 293 -5.21 2.33 2.88
N ALA A 294 -4.36 2.61 1.91
CA ALA A 294 -4.33 3.83 1.12
C ALA A 294 -5.62 4.06 0.32
N ALA A 295 -6.15 3.02 -0.35
CA ALA A 295 -7.42 3.12 -1.07
C ALA A 295 -8.61 3.38 -0.11
N MET A 296 -8.64 2.72 1.05
CA MET A 296 -9.63 3.02 2.10
C MET A 296 -9.49 4.44 2.65
N GLN A 297 -8.26 4.87 2.93
CA GLN A 297 -7.93 6.18 3.48
C GLN A 297 -8.29 7.31 2.51
N ALA A 298 -8.03 7.14 1.21
CA ALA A 298 -8.46 8.08 0.18
C ALA A 298 -10.00 8.23 0.13
N ARG A 299 -10.74 7.10 0.17
CA ARG A 299 -12.20 7.12 0.26
C ARG A 299 -12.71 7.80 1.55
N ILE A 300 -12.04 7.59 2.68
CA ILE A 300 -12.36 8.26 3.96
C ILE A 300 -12.21 9.78 3.87
N CYS A 301 -11.12 10.29 3.27
CA CYS A 301 -10.89 11.73 3.12
C CYS A 301 -12.03 12.45 2.38
N LYS A 302 -12.57 11.83 1.33
CA LYS A 302 -13.72 12.34 0.57
C LYS A 302 -14.95 12.60 1.47
N TYR A 303 -15.23 11.72 2.43
CA TYR A 303 -16.32 11.93 3.41
C TYR A 303 -15.97 12.95 4.50
N LEU A 304 -14.72 13.00 4.95
CA LEU A 304 -14.30 13.89 6.04
C LEU A 304 -14.07 15.35 5.60
N PHE A 305 -13.65 15.59 4.36
CA PHE A 305 -13.13 16.89 3.92
C PHE A 305 -13.79 17.45 2.66
N CYS A 306 -14.35 16.61 1.78
CA CYS A 306 -14.93 17.07 0.51
C CYS A 306 -16.46 17.25 0.57
N ASN A 307 -17.04 17.42 1.76
CA ASN A 307 -18.48 17.55 2.02
C ASN A 307 -19.35 16.41 1.43
N CYS A 308 -18.76 15.23 1.16
CA CYS A 308 -19.51 14.10 0.62
C CYS A 308 -20.44 13.52 1.69
N LYS A 309 -21.72 13.30 1.35
CA LYS A 309 -22.72 12.80 2.30
C LYS A 309 -22.41 11.35 2.70
N TYR A 310 -22.21 11.12 4.00
CA TYR A 310 -22.11 9.78 4.58
C TYR A 310 -23.25 8.86 4.13
N LEU A 311 -22.88 7.66 3.72
CA LEU A 311 -23.83 6.60 3.33
C LEU A 311 -24.28 5.78 4.55
N ILE A 312 -23.41 5.68 5.55
CA ILE A 312 -23.57 4.95 6.81
C ILE A 312 -22.93 5.78 7.93
N GLY A 313 -23.67 6.02 9.03
CA GLY A 313 -23.17 6.74 10.21
C GLY A 313 -22.71 8.18 9.94
N GLU A 314 -21.87 8.70 10.84
CA GLU A 314 -21.22 10.03 10.74
C GLU A 314 -19.80 9.97 11.32
N GLY A 315 -18.99 11.03 11.11
CA GLY A 315 -17.62 11.12 11.63
C GLY A 315 -16.65 10.12 11.00
N PHE A 316 -15.53 9.81 11.70
CA PHE A 316 -14.52 8.86 11.19
C PHE A 316 -15.10 7.44 10.99
N THR A 317 -15.84 6.94 11.98
CA THR A 317 -16.52 5.63 11.91
C THR A 317 -17.49 5.57 10.72
N GLY A 318 -18.28 6.63 10.52
CA GLY A 318 -19.17 6.74 9.37
C GLY A 318 -18.44 6.85 8.03
N ALA A 319 -17.34 7.61 7.96
CA ALA A 319 -16.52 7.71 6.75
C ALA A 319 -15.94 6.35 6.35
N ALA A 320 -15.41 5.59 7.32
CA ALA A 320 -14.82 4.27 7.09
C ALA A 320 -15.88 3.23 6.67
N LEU A 321 -17.02 3.16 7.37
CA LEU A 321 -18.12 2.26 6.99
C LEU A 321 -18.75 2.64 5.65
N SER A 322 -18.93 3.94 5.38
CA SER A 322 -19.39 4.44 4.07
C SER A 322 -18.42 4.07 2.95
N SER A 323 -17.10 4.16 3.20
CA SER A 323 -16.06 3.78 2.23
C SER A 323 -16.06 2.28 1.92
N VAL A 324 -16.27 1.41 2.91
CA VAL A 324 -16.38 -0.05 2.69
C VAL A 324 -17.64 -0.36 1.88
N PHE A 325 -18.78 0.20 2.27
CA PHE A 325 -20.06 0.06 1.56
C PHE A 325 -19.97 0.55 0.11
N GLU A 326 -19.39 1.72 -0.13
CA GLU A 326 -19.20 2.26 -1.47
C GLU A 326 -18.22 1.45 -2.32
N THR A 327 -17.17 0.87 -1.71
CA THR A 327 -16.24 -0.03 -2.44
C THR A 327 -16.99 -1.25 -2.98
N PHE A 328 -17.89 -1.86 -2.20
CA PHE A 328 -18.77 -2.92 -2.71
C PHE A 328 -19.66 -2.43 -3.88
N LEU A 329 -20.27 -1.25 -3.79
CA LEU A 329 -21.10 -0.67 -4.85
C LEU A 329 -20.31 -0.31 -6.12
N LYS A 330 -19.03 0.06 -5.99
CA LYS A 330 -18.13 0.34 -7.12
C LYS A 330 -17.71 -0.95 -7.84
N ILE A 331 -17.65 -2.07 -7.12
CA ILE A 331 -17.27 -3.40 -7.64
C ILE A 331 -18.45 -4.16 -8.27
N SER A 332 -19.65 -4.02 -7.73
CA SER A 332 -20.83 -4.80 -8.17
C SER A 332 -22.14 -4.05 -7.92
N SER A 333 -23.09 -4.20 -8.83
CA SER A 333 -24.46 -3.69 -8.70
C SER A 333 -25.52 -4.80 -8.52
N GLU A 334 -25.15 -6.07 -8.73
CA GLU A 334 -26.10 -7.20 -8.81
C GLU A 334 -26.07 -8.12 -7.57
N LYS A 335 -24.89 -8.28 -6.97
CA LYS A 335 -24.65 -9.20 -5.85
C LYS A 335 -23.45 -8.75 -5.01
N PHE A 336 -23.53 -8.97 -3.71
CA PHE A 336 -22.42 -8.73 -2.79
C PHE A 336 -22.09 -10.03 -2.07
N VAL A 337 -20.80 -10.33 -1.99
CA VAL A 337 -20.30 -11.54 -1.34
C VAL A 337 -19.40 -11.09 -0.19
N VAL A 338 -19.79 -11.40 1.04
CA VAL A 338 -19.07 -10.94 2.23
C VAL A 338 -18.55 -12.16 3.00
N VAL A 339 -17.24 -12.21 3.18
CA VAL A 339 -16.54 -13.27 3.94
C VAL A 339 -16.34 -12.77 5.37
N LEU A 340 -16.81 -13.54 6.35
CA LEU A 340 -16.79 -13.19 7.77
C LEU A 340 -16.32 -14.41 8.59
N PRO A 341 -15.54 -14.24 9.67
CA PRO A 341 -15.22 -15.36 10.57
C PRO A 341 -16.50 -15.92 11.20
N GLU A 342 -16.53 -17.20 11.54
CA GLU A 342 -17.66 -17.82 12.25
C GLU A 342 -17.94 -17.10 13.58
N SER A 343 -16.88 -16.62 14.23
CA SER A 343 -16.94 -15.81 15.45
C SER A 343 -17.50 -14.39 15.25
N PHE A 344 -17.92 -13.97 14.04
CA PHE A 344 -18.44 -12.62 13.72
C PHE A 344 -19.59 -12.15 14.62
N LYS A 345 -20.47 -13.05 15.07
CA LYS A 345 -21.60 -12.73 15.97
C LYS A 345 -21.23 -12.71 17.47
N SER A 346 -19.96 -12.90 17.80
CA SER A 346 -19.43 -12.82 19.17
C SER A 346 -19.11 -11.39 19.56
N GLU A 347 -19.26 -11.04 20.84
CA GLU A 347 -18.70 -9.80 21.38
C GLU A 347 -17.16 -9.78 21.34
N THR A 348 -16.53 -10.96 21.34
CA THR A 348 -15.09 -11.13 21.06
C THR A 348 -14.92 -12.04 19.85
N ILE A 349 -14.69 -11.43 18.69
CA ILE A 349 -14.26 -12.09 17.46
C ILE A 349 -12.84 -12.66 17.67
N GLN A 350 -12.58 -13.85 17.12
CA GLN A 350 -11.29 -14.53 17.23
C GLN A 350 -10.39 -14.21 16.03
N LEU A 351 -9.07 -14.36 16.20
CA LEU A 351 -8.10 -14.24 15.12
C LEU A 351 -7.94 -15.61 14.45
N ASP A 352 -8.63 -15.78 13.34
CA ASP A 352 -8.57 -16.97 12.48
C ASP A 352 -7.85 -16.63 11.16
N ARG A 353 -7.12 -17.58 10.57
CA ARG A 353 -6.27 -17.38 9.39
C ARG A 353 -6.99 -17.79 8.11
N ILE A 354 -7.41 -16.80 7.30
CA ILE A 354 -8.42 -16.96 6.25
C ILE A 354 -8.09 -17.96 5.12
N ILE A 355 -6.81 -18.31 4.92
CA ILE A 355 -6.39 -19.31 3.92
C ILE A 355 -6.06 -20.67 4.56
N GLN A 356 -5.61 -20.66 5.81
CA GLN A 356 -5.17 -21.86 6.54
C GLN A 356 -6.32 -22.54 7.32
N GLU A 357 -7.35 -21.78 7.68
CA GLU A 357 -8.47 -22.16 8.55
C GLU A 357 -9.81 -21.80 7.87
N MET A 358 -9.94 -22.06 6.56
CA MET A 358 -11.11 -21.68 5.74
C MET A 358 -12.45 -22.22 6.27
N ASP A 359 -12.43 -23.33 7.01
CA ASP A 359 -13.58 -23.92 7.68
C ASP A 359 -14.19 -22.98 8.73
N LYS A 360 -13.37 -22.15 9.39
CA LYS A 360 -13.80 -21.12 10.34
C LYS A 360 -14.35 -19.85 9.68
N PHE A 361 -14.48 -19.80 8.35
CA PHE A 361 -14.99 -18.63 7.63
C PHE A 361 -16.30 -18.93 6.93
N THR A 362 -17.27 -18.04 7.14
CA THR A 362 -18.57 -18.07 6.51
C THR A 362 -18.64 -17.07 5.37
N VAL A 363 -19.40 -17.39 4.33
CA VAL A 363 -19.66 -16.52 3.19
C VAL A 363 -21.14 -16.21 3.12
N LEU A 364 -21.47 -14.92 3.08
CA LEU A 364 -22.82 -14.40 2.90
C LEU A 364 -22.99 -13.90 1.47
N GLN A 365 -24.01 -14.39 0.77
CA GLN A 365 -24.47 -13.80 -0.49
C GLN A 365 -25.66 -12.87 -0.22
N LEU A 366 -25.48 -11.58 -0.55
CA LEU A 366 -26.51 -10.54 -0.45
C LEU A 366 -26.90 -10.12 -1.87
N LYS A 367 -28.20 -9.90 -2.11
CA LYS A 367 -28.77 -9.68 -3.46
C LYS A 367 -29.21 -8.23 -3.68
N THR A 368 -29.18 -7.41 -2.65
CA THR A 368 -29.65 -6.03 -2.67
C THR A 368 -28.72 -5.11 -1.91
N VAL A 369 -28.70 -3.84 -2.34
CA VAL A 369 -28.00 -2.75 -1.65
C VAL A 369 -28.52 -2.55 -0.21
N SER A 370 -29.79 -2.87 0.05
CA SER A 370 -30.41 -2.79 1.39
C SER A 370 -29.86 -3.84 2.34
N GLU A 371 -29.69 -5.09 1.91
CA GLU A 371 -29.09 -6.16 2.73
C GLU A 371 -27.62 -5.86 3.05
N LEU A 372 -26.85 -5.39 2.05
CA LEU A 372 -25.46 -4.96 2.26
C LEU A 372 -25.39 -3.80 3.26
N LYS A 373 -26.26 -2.79 3.10
CA LYS A 373 -26.31 -1.65 4.00
C LYS A 373 -26.64 -2.07 5.43
N GLN A 374 -27.65 -2.92 5.62
CA GLN A 374 -28.03 -3.46 6.94
C GLN A 374 -26.89 -4.26 7.59
N LEU A 375 -26.09 -5.00 6.81
CA LEU A 375 -24.92 -5.70 7.33
C LEU A 375 -23.84 -4.70 7.81
N ILE A 376 -23.51 -3.69 7.01
CA ILE A 376 -22.42 -2.74 7.36
C ILE A 376 -22.86 -1.74 8.45
N GLU A 377 -24.16 -1.46 8.58
CA GLU A 377 -24.74 -0.72 9.72
C GLU A 377 -24.84 -1.56 11.01
N SER A 378 -24.57 -2.87 10.98
CA SER A 378 -24.65 -3.73 12.17
C SER A 378 -23.55 -3.44 13.19
N LYS A 379 -23.86 -3.63 14.48
CA LYS A 379 -22.88 -3.50 15.57
C LYS A 379 -21.76 -4.52 15.41
N GLU A 380 -22.09 -5.71 14.92
CA GLU A 380 -21.20 -6.83 14.65
C GLU A 380 -20.17 -6.46 13.56
N PHE A 381 -20.61 -5.82 12.48
CA PHE A 381 -19.70 -5.34 11.43
C PHE A 381 -18.83 -4.17 11.89
N SER A 382 -19.39 -3.22 12.65
CA SER A 382 -18.59 -2.16 13.28
C SER A 382 -17.54 -2.74 14.23
N ASN A 383 -17.92 -3.71 15.07
CA ASN A 383 -17.00 -4.44 15.96
C ASN A 383 -15.93 -5.21 15.18
N PHE A 384 -16.24 -5.76 14.00
CA PHE A 384 -15.25 -6.42 13.15
C PHE A 384 -14.27 -5.43 12.51
N CYS A 385 -14.78 -4.27 12.07
CA CYS A 385 -14.02 -3.23 11.40
C CYS A 385 -12.99 -2.54 12.33
N PHE A 386 -13.36 -2.23 13.59
CA PHE A 386 -12.60 -1.35 14.48
C PHE A 386 -12.06 -2.03 15.76
N GLN A 387 -11.38 -3.18 15.64
CA GLN A 387 -10.85 -3.91 16.79
C GLN A 387 -9.54 -3.36 17.36
N ASP A 388 -9.43 -3.32 18.70
CA ASP A 388 -8.17 -3.08 19.43
C ASP A 388 -7.17 -4.25 19.34
N LYS A 389 -7.59 -5.41 18.78
CA LYS A 389 -6.77 -6.63 18.61
C LYS A 389 -6.42 -6.89 17.14
N VAL A 390 -5.46 -7.80 16.93
CA VAL A 390 -5.10 -8.36 15.61
C VAL A 390 -6.32 -9.11 15.06
N SER A 391 -6.66 -8.92 13.78
CA SER A 391 -7.99 -9.27 13.25
C SER A 391 -7.95 -9.73 11.80
N SER A 392 -8.87 -10.61 11.39
CA SER A 392 -9.01 -11.06 10.00
C SER A 392 -9.73 -10.06 9.08
N PHE A 393 -10.04 -8.84 9.55
CA PHE A 393 -10.83 -7.85 8.81
C PHE A 393 -10.31 -7.51 7.40
N ILE A 394 -9.07 -7.02 7.24
CA ILE A 394 -8.56 -6.67 5.90
C ILE A 394 -8.55 -7.91 4.96
N PRO A 395 -8.01 -9.09 5.35
CA PRO A 395 -8.09 -10.30 4.51
C PRO A 395 -9.53 -10.69 4.13
N CYS A 396 -10.47 -10.61 5.08
CA CYS A 396 -11.90 -10.81 4.81
C CYS A 396 -12.44 -9.84 3.77
N MET A 397 -12.12 -8.55 3.87
CA MET A 397 -12.59 -7.55 2.91
C MET A 397 -11.97 -7.75 1.52
N VAL A 398 -10.68 -8.09 1.43
CA VAL A 398 -10.02 -8.45 0.17
C VAL A 398 -10.73 -9.62 -0.52
N LEU A 399 -11.01 -10.72 0.20
CA LEU A 399 -11.76 -11.83 -0.39
C LEU A 399 -13.21 -11.44 -0.74
N SER A 400 -13.87 -10.62 0.09
CA SER A 400 -15.23 -10.14 -0.17
C SER A 400 -15.31 -9.32 -1.47
N TYR A 401 -14.35 -8.41 -1.69
CA TYR A 401 -14.23 -7.62 -2.91
C TYR A 401 -13.97 -8.52 -4.14
N VAL A 402 -13.02 -9.45 -4.06
CA VAL A 402 -12.70 -10.40 -5.13
C VAL A 402 -13.88 -11.32 -5.47
N PHE A 403 -14.62 -11.82 -4.48
CA PHE A 403 -15.79 -12.66 -4.73
C PHE A 403 -17.02 -11.86 -5.20
N SER A 404 -17.17 -10.61 -4.79
CA SER A 404 -18.22 -9.70 -5.30
C SER A 404 -18.00 -9.37 -6.77
N ARG A 405 -16.75 -9.09 -7.16
CA ARG A 405 -16.33 -8.96 -8.57
C ARG A 405 -16.52 -10.29 -9.33
N GLY A 406 -16.22 -11.39 -8.66
CA GLY A 406 -16.25 -12.77 -9.16
C GLY A 406 -14.87 -13.22 -9.63
N VAL A 407 -14.35 -14.32 -9.05
CA VAL A 407 -12.99 -14.84 -9.33
C VAL A 407 -12.75 -15.05 -10.83
N MET A 408 -13.66 -15.71 -11.55
CA MET A 408 -13.51 -15.92 -12.99
C MET A 408 -13.52 -14.59 -13.76
N ALA A 409 -14.35 -13.63 -13.36
CA ALA A 409 -14.39 -12.31 -14.01
C ALA A 409 -13.11 -11.49 -13.76
N VAL A 410 -12.45 -11.65 -12.60
CA VAL A 410 -11.09 -11.12 -12.39
C VAL A 410 -10.11 -11.74 -13.39
N ARG A 411 -10.03 -13.08 -13.44
CA ARG A 411 -9.08 -13.80 -14.32
C ARG A 411 -9.30 -13.57 -15.81
N GLU A 412 -10.55 -13.49 -16.24
CA GLU A 412 -10.93 -13.52 -17.65
C GLU A 412 -11.21 -12.13 -18.24
N LEU A 413 -11.45 -11.11 -17.42
CA LEU A 413 -11.86 -9.78 -17.87
C LEU A 413 -11.04 -8.63 -17.26
N ASP A 414 -10.32 -8.83 -16.16
CA ASP A 414 -9.60 -7.74 -15.46
C ASP A 414 -8.07 -7.92 -15.52
N PHE A 415 -7.56 -9.15 -15.41
CA PHE A 415 -6.15 -9.43 -15.60
C PHE A 415 -5.75 -9.40 -17.08
N ASP A 416 -4.52 -8.96 -17.35
CA ASP A 416 -3.93 -8.98 -18.68
C ASP A 416 -3.71 -10.41 -19.18
N LYS A 417 -3.87 -10.60 -20.50
CA LYS A 417 -3.90 -11.92 -21.15
C LYS A 417 -2.55 -12.33 -21.77
N ALA A 418 -1.47 -11.68 -21.34
CA ALA A 418 -0.14 -11.83 -21.92
C ALA A 418 0.61 -13.06 -21.37
N SER A 419 0.49 -14.20 -22.07
CA SER A 419 1.24 -15.45 -21.79
C SER A 419 0.92 -16.12 -20.45
N ALA A 420 1.31 -17.39 -20.32
CA ALA A 420 1.07 -18.21 -19.12
C ALA A 420 1.88 -17.76 -17.89
N THR A 421 2.88 -16.89 -18.05
CA THR A 421 3.82 -16.49 -16.99
C THR A 421 3.62 -15.08 -16.44
N ALA A 422 2.75 -14.24 -17.03
CA ALA A 422 2.50 -12.87 -16.58
C ALA A 422 1.03 -12.61 -16.17
N ALA A 423 0.35 -13.65 -15.67
CA ALA A 423 -0.97 -13.51 -15.06
C ALA A 423 -0.91 -12.64 -13.78
N GLY A 424 -1.87 -11.73 -13.62
CA GLY A 424 -2.01 -10.87 -12.45
C GLY A 424 -2.27 -11.62 -11.13
N SER A 425 -2.21 -10.90 -10.02
CA SER A 425 -2.44 -11.43 -8.67
C SER A 425 -3.00 -10.39 -7.72
N ILE A 426 -3.78 -10.81 -6.71
CA ILE A 426 -4.30 -9.91 -5.67
C ILE A 426 -3.26 -9.64 -4.56
N PHE A 427 -2.38 -10.61 -4.29
CA PHE A 427 -1.21 -10.44 -3.43
C PHE A 427 0.05 -10.50 -4.30
N ALA A 428 0.72 -9.36 -4.51
CA ALA A 428 1.94 -9.21 -5.31
C ALA A 428 3.19 -9.80 -4.60
N ASN A 429 4.38 -9.64 -5.19
CA ASN A 429 5.63 -10.18 -4.62
C ASN A 429 5.87 -9.78 -3.16
N CYS A 430 6.54 -10.66 -2.41
CA CYS A 430 6.63 -10.62 -0.93
C CYS A 430 5.28 -10.60 -0.19
N ASN A 431 4.17 -10.86 -0.89
CA ASN A 431 2.79 -10.72 -0.43
C ASN A 431 2.42 -9.27 -0.04
N ASN A 432 2.99 -8.30 -0.75
CA ASN A 432 2.50 -6.91 -0.72
C ASN A 432 1.17 -6.76 -1.48
N CYS A 433 0.47 -5.65 -1.25
CA CYS A 433 -0.71 -5.30 -2.03
C CYS A 433 -0.34 -5.12 -3.51
N SER A 434 -1.15 -5.67 -4.43
CA SER A 434 -0.96 -5.48 -5.86
C SER A 434 -1.65 -4.22 -6.39
N GLN A 435 -1.26 -3.76 -7.58
CA GLN A 435 -1.93 -2.66 -8.26
C GLN A 435 -3.35 -3.06 -8.68
N GLU A 436 -3.55 -4.34 -9.02
CA GLU A 436 -4.86 -4.92 -9.32
C GLU A 436 -5.82 -4.83 -8.12
N LEU A 437 -5.35 -5.05 -6.89
CA LEU A 437 -6.17 -4.89 -5.69
C LEU A 437 -6.51 -3.41 -5.41
N VAL A 438 -5.56 -2.49 -5.60
CA VAL A 438 -5.82 -1.05 -5.48
C VAL A 438 -6.85 -0.58 -6.51
N ASN A 439 -6.67 -0.98 -7.78
CA ASN A 439 -7.60 -0.67 -8.86
C ASN A 439 -8.98 -1.28 -8.64
N LEU A 440 -9.07 -2.50 -8.11
CA LEU A 440 -10.35 -3.12 -7.72
C LEU A 440 -11.12 -2.23 -6.70
N MET A 441 -10.41 -1.57 -5.78
CA MET A 441 -11.02 -0.74 -4.74
C MET A 441 -11.35 0.71 -5.18
N ILE A 442 -10.60 1.29 -6.14
CA ILE A 442 -10.86 2.65 -6.64
C ILE A 442 -11.72 2.67 -7.92
N CYS A 443 -11.47 1.77 -8.89
CA CYS A 443 -12.15 1.75 -10.17
C CYS A 443 -13.18 0.61 -10.32
N GLY A 444 -13.17 -0.39 -9.43
CA GLY A 444 -14.12 -1.52 -9.44
C GLY A 444 -13.67 -2.71 -10.30
N ARG A 445 -12.47 -2.65 -10.88
CA ARG A 445 -11.90 -3.68 -11.76
C ARG A 445 -10.47 -3.98 -11.35
N ALA A 446 -10.11 -5.26 -11.27
CA ALA A 446 -8.79 -5.71 -10.82
C ALA A 446 -7.72 -5.63 -11.94
N VAL A 447 -7.58 -4.47 -12.58
CA VAL A 447 -6.66 -4.25 -13.72
C VAL A 447 -5.28 -3.83 -13.24
N ALA A 448 -4.22 -4.21 -13.96
CA ALA A 448 -2.86 -3.76 -13.66
C ALA A 448 -2.55 -2.37 -14.25
N GLY A 449 -3.17 -2.03 -15.38
CA GLY A 449 -2.96 -0.77 -16.08
C GLY A 449 -3.41 0.47 -15.29
N LEU A 450 -2.68 1.57 -15.49
CA LEU A 450 -3.02 2.91 -14.98
C LEU A 450 -3.55 3.85 -16.07
N HIS A 451 -3.57 3.41 -17.33
CA HIS A 451 -4.04 4.16 -18.49
C HIS A 451 -5.58 4.12 -18.63
N ASP A 452 -6.13 5.04 -19.43
CA ASP A 452 -7.58 5.09 -19.70
C ASP A 452 -7.98 4.04 -20.75
N ASN A 453 -9.06 3.30 -20.45
CA ASN A 453 -9.63 2.24 -21.30
C ASN A 453 -8.64 1.10 -21.60
N ASN A 454 -9.04 0.15 -22.44
CA ASN A 454 -8.16 -0.93 -22.87
C ASN A 454 -7.31 -0.51 -24.07
N MET A 455 -6.03 -0.87 -24.07
CA MET A 455 -5.12 -0.64 -25.20
C MET A 455 -4.91 -1.95 -25.98
N ASP A 456 -5.09 -1.90 -27.31
CA ASP A 456 -4.80 -3.00 -28.23
C ASP A 456 -3.40 -2.83 -28.83
N LEU A 457 -2.41 -3.53 -28.25
CA LEU A 457 -1.05 -3.61 -28.79
C LEU A 457 -0.97 -4.79 -29.76
N ASP A 458 -1.55 -4.57 -30.95
CA ASP A 458 -1.57 -5.51 -32.09
C ASP A 458 -2.01 -6.94 -31.72
N GLY A 459 -3.12 -7.04 -30.97
CA GLY A 459 -3.70 -8.29 -30.49
C GLY A 459 -3.42 -8.58 -29.01
N MET A 460 -2.45 -7.92 -28.39
CA MET A 460 -2.26 -7.95 -26.94
C MET A 460 -3.08 -6.84 -26.27
N ILE A 461 -4.22 -7.20 -25.68
CA ILE A 461 -5.10 -6.24 -24.99
C ILE A 461 -4.65 -6.03 -23.55
N LEU A 462 -4.08 -4.85 -23.26
CA LEU A 462 -3.81 -4.38 -21.91
C LEU A 462 -5.07 -3.76 -21.29
N GLN A 463 -5.52 -4.30 -20.16
CA GLN A 463 -6.67 -3.80 -19.41
C GLN A 463 -6.29 -2.51 -18.69
N GLY A 464 -7.12 -1.47 -18.86
CA GLY A 464 -6.95 -0.19 -18.17
C GLY A 464 -8.21 0.25 -17.44
N ILE A 465 -8.19 1.49 -16.98
CA ILE A 465 -9.23 2.07 -16.13
C ILE A 465 -10.50 2.31 -16.97
N PRO A 466 -11.67 1.81 -16.57
CA PRO A 466 -12.86 1.80 -17.44
C PRO A 466 -13.67 3.11 -17.43
N SER A 467 -13.43 3.99 -16.44
CA SER A 467 -14.22 5.22 -16.22
C SER A 467 -13.56 6.12 -15.19
N LYS A 468 -13.85 7.44 -15.23
CA LYS A 468 -13.43 8.44 -14.24
C LYS A 468 -13.72 7.94 -12.82
N CYS A 469 -12.67 7.85 -11.99
CA CYS A 469 -12.77 7.34 -10.62
C CYS A 469 -13.24 8.43 -9.64
N ASP A 470 -13.74 8.02 -8.48
CA ASP A 470 -14.19 8.98 -7.46
C ASP A 470 -13.03 9.47 -6.59
N VAL A 471 -12.05 8.60 -6.31
CA VAL A 471 -10.70 8.97 -5.86
C VAL A 471 -9.68 8.53 -6.90
N GLY A 472 -8.61 9.29 -7.06
CA GLY A 472 -7.62 9.13 -8.12
C GLY A 472 -6.43 8.25 -7.73
N LEU A 473 -5.43 8.19 -8.61
CA LEU A 473 -4.12 7.61 -8.31
C LEU A 473 -3.01 8.41 -8.99
N LEU A 474 -1.86 8.52 -8.32
CA LEU A 474 -0.59 9.05 -8.82
C LEU A 474 0.48 7.97 -8.65
N SER A 475 1.45 7.90 -9.56
CA SER A 475 2.51 6.89 -9.55
C SER A 475 3.88 7.52 -9.78
N ILE A 476 4.87 7.17 -8.96
CA ILE A 476 6.24 7.67 -9.12
C ILE A 476 6.84 7.25 -10.47
N PHE A 477 6.40 6.12 -11.02
CA PHE A 477 6.78 5.65 -12.35
C PHE A 477 6.30 6.57 -13.49
N GLU A 478 5.34 7.48 -13.25
CA GLU A 478 5.05 8.58 -14.19
C GLU A 478 6.03 9.75 -14.02
N ALA A 479 6.49 10.03 -12.80
CA ALA A 479 7.58 10.99 -12.58
C ALA A 479 8.90 10.51 -13.20
N TYR A 480 9.15 9.20 -13.24
CA TYR A 480 10.28 8.61 -13.98
C TYR A 480 10.02 8.42 -15.50
N ASP A 481 8.86 8.84 -16.03
CA ASP A 481 8.43 8.64 -17.43
C ASP A 481 8.39 7.18 -17.92
N TYR A 482 8.33 6.20 -17.00
CA TYR A 482 8.21 4.77 -17.33
C TYR A 482 6.78 4.38 -17.75
N LEU A 483 5.77 5.14 -17.29
CA LEU A 483 4.38 4.99 -17.68
C LEU A 483 3.66 6.34 -17.75
N ARG A 484 2.42 6.32 -18.25
CA ARG A 484 1.45 7.42 -18.12
C ARG A 484 0.23 6.95 -17.35
N VAL A 485 -0.27 7.80 -16.46
CA VAL A 485 -1.49 7.56 -15.71
C VAL A 485 -2.63 8.32 -16.39
N GLY A 486 -3.74 7.62 -16.64
CA GLY A 486 -4.87 8.10 -17.42
C GLY A 486 -5.68 9.19 -16.72
N THR A 487 -6.37 10.02 -17.51
CA THR A 487 -7.26 11.09 -17.06
C THR A 487 -8.29 10.60 -16.04
N PHE A 488 -8.75 9.35 -16.14
CA PHE A 488 -9.70 8.74 -15.21
C PHE A 488 -9.16 8.54 -13.79
N LEU A 489 -7.83 8.57 -13.61
CA LEU A 489 -7.14 8.56 -12.31
C LEU A 489 -6.51 9.92 -11.95
N LYS A 490 -6.08 10.71 -12.94
CA LYS A 490 -5.51 12.05 -12.72
C LYS A 490 -6.58 13.08 -12.34
N GLN A 491 -7.75 13.01 -12.97
CA GLN A 491 -8.93 13.85 -12.71
C GLN A 491 -10.01 12.98 -12.02
N PRO A 492 -9.93 12.74 -10.71
CA PRO A 492 -11.01 12.08 -9.96
C PRO A 492 -12.20 13.03 -9.74
N GLN A 493 -13.31 12.51 -9.20
CA GLN A 493 -14.47 13.33 -8.80
C GLN A 493 -14.23 14.16 -7.54
N TYR A 494 -13.30 13.72 -6.67
CA TYR A 494 -12.93 14.39 -5.42
C TYR A 494 -11.40 14.54 -5.39
N PRO A 495 -10.84 15.64 -4.84
CA PRO A 495 -9.41 15.96 -4.89
C PRO A 495 -8.57 15.10 -3.93
N VAL A 496 -8.63 13.78 -4.09
CA VAL A 496 -7.91 12.80 -3.27
C VAL A 496 -7.35 11.73 -4.20
N TRP A 497 -6.06 11.41 -4.05
CA TRP A 497 -5.37 10.40 -4.85
C TRP A 497 -4.66 9.39 -3.94
N VAL A 498 -4.72 8.12 -4.33
CA VAL A 498 -3.75 7.11 -3.86
C VAL A 498 -2.39 7.42 -4.47
N CYS A 499 -1.33 7.39 -3.68
CA CYS A 499 0.04 7.63 -4.13
C CYS A 499 0.81 6.31 -4.13
N PHE A 500 1.25 5.85 -5.30
CA PHE A 500 2.09 4.66 -5.46
C PHE A 500 3.56 5.09 -5.59
N ASN A 501 4.37 4.76 -4.59
CA ASN A 501 5.81 5.00 -4.57
C ASN A 501 6.57 3.66 -4.51
N GLU A 502 6.95 3.17 -5.70
CA GLU A 502 7.72 1.94 -5.96
C GLU A 502 7.13 0.63 -5.41
N ALA A 503 7.13 0.46 -4.09
CA ALA A 503 6.60 -0.69 -3.37
C ALA A 503 5.64 -0.32 -2.22
N HIS A 504 5.42 0.98 -1.98
CA HIS A 504 4.56 1.51 -0.93
C HIS A 504 3.38 2.31 -1.50
N PHE A 505 2.28 2.34 -0.77
CA PHE A 505 1.05 3.05 -1.15
C PHE A 505 0.59 3.96 0.00
N THR A 506 0.33 5.22 -0.30
CA THR A 506 -0.11 6.26 0.65
C THR A 506 -1.26 7.07 0.04
N ALA A 507 -1.71 8.15 0.68
CA ALA A 507 -2.78 9.01 0.13
C ALA A 507 -2.46 10.49 0.30
N ILE A 508 -2.74 11.27 -0.76
CA ILE A 508 -2.66 12.74 -0.76
C ILE A 508 -4.03 13.34 -1.07
N MET A 509 -4.31 14.49 -0.47
CA MET A 509 -5.51 15.29 -0.74
C MET A 509 -5.09 16.70 -1.17
N GLY A 510 -5.81 17.30 -2.10
CA GLY A 510 -5.67 18.71 -2.48
C GLY A 510 -6.90 19.55 -2.10
N ASN A 511 -6.79 20.87 -2.24
CA ASN A 511 -7.96 21.75 -2.18
C ASN A 511 -8.98 21.42 -3.30
N THR A 512 -10.26 21.75 -3.12
CA THR A 512 -11.31 21.46 -4.12
C THR A 512 -11.05 22.13 -5.47
N GLU A 513 -10.49 23.35 -5.45
CA GLU A 513 -10.07 24.11 -6.63
C GLU A 513 -9.00 23.39 -7.49
N LEU A 514 -8.30 22.39 -6.93
CA LEU A 514 -7.28 21.63 -7.66
C LEU A 514 -7.85 20.86 -8.86
N LEU A 515 -9.10 20.40 -8.81
CA LEU A 515 -9.69 19.70 -9.96
C LEU A 515 -9.87 20.64 -11.16
N GLU A 516 -10.22 21.90 -10.95
CA GLU A 516 -10.29 22.91 -12.02
C GLU A 516 -8.90 23.20 -12.62
N ILE A 517 -7.85 23.18 -11.78
CA ILE A 517 -6.45 23.37 -12.21
C ILE A 517 -5.93 22.16 -13.01
N VAL A 518 -6.39 20.94 -12.71
CA VAL A 518 -5.98 19.69 -13.38
C VAL A 518 -6.83 19.38 -14.63
N GLU A 519 -8.05 19.93 -14.72
CA GLU A 519 -8.89 19.87 -15.93
C GLU A 519 -8.63 21.02 -16.93
N GLY A 520 -8.05 22.14 -16.49
CA GLY A 520 -7.76 23.30 -17.32
C GLY A 520 -6.45 23.25 -18.12
N GLU A 521 -6.44 23.87 -19.30
CA GLU A 521 -5.23 24.03 -20.13
C GLU A 521 -4.29 25.13 -19.60
N GLY A 522 -3.62 24.82 -18.48
CA GLY A 522 -2.55 25.65 -17.93
C GLY A 522 -3.01 26.95 -17.25
N GLY A 523 -2.04 27.80 -16.95
CA GLY A 523 -2.21 28.97 -16.11
C GLY A 523 -1.13 29.06 -15.04
N ARG A 524 -1.35 29.92 -14.04
CA ARG A 524 -0.43 30.12 -12.91
C ARG A 524 -1.19 30.40 -11.62
N GLY A 525 -0.67 29.96 -10.48
CA GLY A 525 -1.32 30.14 -9.19
C GLY A 525 -0.62 29.44 -8.05
N LYS A 526 -1.39 29.19 -6.99
CA LYS A 526 -0.99 28.44 -5.80
C LYS A 526 -2.08 27.44 -5.46
N THR A 527 -1.73 26.29 -4.92
CA THR A 527 -2.67 25.31 -4.37
C THR A 527 -2.08 24.63 -3.13
N GLU A 528 -2.93 24.11 -2.25
CA GLU A 528 -2.53 23.39 -1.06
C GLU A 528 -2.81 21.89 -1.20
N PHE A 529 -1.86 21.08 -0.72
CA PHE A 529 -1.99 19.65 -0.49
C PHE A 529 -1.86 19.33 0.99
N VAL A 530 -2.55 18.27 1.41
CA VAL A 530 -2.45 17.64 2.73
C VAL A 530 -1.97 16.21 2.51
N TYR A 531 -0.83 15.87 3.10
CA TYR A 531 -0.18 14.57 2.93
C TYR A 531 0.04 13.86 4.28
N TYR A 532 -0.27 12.55 4.33
CA TYR A 532 -0.03 11.72 5.50
C TYR A 532 0.25 10.26 5.08
N ASP A 533 1.39 9.74 5.52
CA ASP A 533 1.81 8.34 5.36
C ASP A 533 1.37 7.53 6.59
N GLY A 534 1.87 7.92 7.78
CA GLY A 534 1.69 7.18 9.03
C GLY A 534 2.82 6.21 9.36
N LEU A 535 3.77 6.01 8.44
CA LEU A 535 5.07 5.43 8.77
C LEU A 535 5.86 6.32 9.76
N ASP A 536 6.83 5.70 10.44
CA ASP A 536 7.74 6.29 11.44
C ASP A 536 7.05 7.20 12.48
N ASP A 537 5.91 6.74 13.01
CA ASP A 537 5.13 7.44 14.03
C ASP A 537 4.72 8.88 13.62
N GLN A 538 4.49 9.17 12.33
CA GLN A 538 4.10 10.51 11.84
C GLN A 538 2.91 11.11 12.63
N LYS A 539 3.17 12.13 13.46
CA LYS A 539 2.20 12.66 14.45
C LYS A 539 1.27 13.73 13.90
N THR A 540 1.60 14.29 12.74
CA THR A 540 0.89 15.41 12.08
C THR A 540 0.95 15.24 10.58
N TYR A 541 -0.15 15.59 9.89
CA TYR A 541 -0.13 15.71 8.42
C TYR A 541 0.84 16.83 7.98
N TYR A 542 1.45 16.64 6.82
CA TYR A 542 2.17 17.72 6.14
C TYR A 542 1.17 18.59 5.39
N ARG A 543 1.38 19.91 5.43
CA ARG A 543 0.72 20.88 4.55
C ARG A 543 1.77 21.35 3.55
N ILE A 544 1.52 21.09 2.27
CA ILE A 544 2.45 21.41 1.17
C ILE A 544 1.75 22.44 0.29
N THR A 545 2.30 23.66 0.19
CA THR A 545 1.86 24.64 -0.80
C THR A 545 2.67 24.45 -2.08
N ALA A 546 2.00 24.34 -3.22
CA ALA A 546 2.63 24.27 -4.53
C ALA A 546 2.30 25.51 -5.36
N ASP A 547 3.35 26.22 -5.81
CA ASP A 547 3.25 27.32 -6.76
C ASP A 547 3.38 26.73 -8.17
N PHE A 548 2.39 26.94 -9.04
CA PHE A 548 2.38 26.40 -10.41
C PHE A 548 2.37 27.51 -11.46
N ASP A 549 3.02 27.28 -12.59
CA ASP A 549 3.02 28.18 -13.75
C ASP A 549 3.39 27.39 -15.02
N SER A 550 2.39 27.12 -15.87
CA SER A 550 2.57 26.33 -17.10
C SER A 550 3.44 27.00 -18.17
N THR A 551 3.79 28.29 -18.01
CA THR A 551 4.63 29.04 -18.97
C THR A 551 6.11 29.02 -18.59
N THR A 552 6.42 28.81 -17.30
CA THR A 552 7.80 28.74 -16.80
C THR A 552 8.23 27.36 -16.32
N TYR A 553 7.26 26.44 -16.12
CA TYR A 553 7.53 25.07 -15.67
C TYR A 553 8.54 24.33 -16.54
N LYS A 554 9.45 23.65 -15.85
CA LYS A 554 10.35 22.63 -16.38
C LYS A 554 10.32 21.51 -15.35
N LYS A 555 10.09 20.28 -15.82
CA LYS A 555 10.18 19.09 -14.96
C LYS A 555 11.59 19.01 -14.37
N VAL A 556 11.69 19.03 -13.05
CA VAL A 556 12.93 18.87 -12.31
C VAL A 556 12.69 17.81 -11.25
N GLU A 557 13.43 16.70 -11.35
CA GLU A 557 13.39 15.65 -10.34
C GLU A 557 13.84 16.21 -8.99
N SER A 558 12.95 16.15 -8.00
CA SER A 558 13.25 16.49 -6.61
C SER A 558 13.76 15.26 -5.88
N GLU A 559 14.56 15.49 -4.84
CA GLU A 559 14.89 14.46 -3.84
C GLU A 559 13.65 14.02 -3.03
N SER A 560 12.50 14.71 -3.16
CA SER A 560 11.24 14.34 -2.52
C SER A 560 10.30 13.61 -3.48
N TYR A 561 9.96 12.35 -3.15
CA TYR A 561 9.01 11.57 -3.94
C TYR A 561 7.60 12.21 -3.98
N VAL A 562 7.20 12.93 -2.92
CA VAL A 562 5.89 13.61 -2.84
C VAL A 562 5.84 14.82 -3.79
N GLU A 563 6.93 15.59 -3.89
CA GLU A 563 7.04 16.67 -4.87
C GLU A 563 7.05 16.14 -6.31
N ASN A 564 7.73 15.01 -6.55
CA ASN A 564 7.74 14.32 -7.84
C ASN A 564 6.33 13.84 -8.24
N LEU A 565 5.57 13.26 -7.30
CA LEU A 565 4.16 12.89 -7.51
C LEU A 565 3.29 14.11 -7.84
N ILE A 566 3.44 15.24 -7.15
CA ILE A 566 2.68 16.47 -7.43
C ILE A 566 3.06 17.07 -8.80
N GLN A 567 4.34 17.02 -9.20
CA GLN A 567 4.80 17.43 -10.54
C GLN A 567 4.22 16.58 -11.67
N THR A 568 3.74 15.36 -11.40
CA THR A 568 2.96 14.62 -12.42
C THR A 568 1.57 15.20 -12.62
N LEU A 569 1.00 15.87 -11.62
CA LEU A 569 -0.41 16.29 -11.57
C LEU A 569 -0.60 17.75 -12.01
N ILE A 570 0.34 18.63 -11.68
CA ILE A 570 0.32 20.06 -12.03
C ILE A 570 1.72 20.55 -12.42
N PRO A 571 1.85 21.63 -13.22
CA PRO A 571 3.14 22.25 -13.58
C PRO A 571 3.73 23.05 -12.40
N ALA A 572 4.06 22.36 -11.31
CA ALA A 572 4.60 22.93 -10.08
C ALA A 572 6.05 23.43 -10.28
N THR A 573 6.30 24.65 -9.84
CA THR A 573 7.57 25.38 -9.99
C THR A 573 8.29 25.61 -8.67
N LYS A 574 7.57 25.56 -7.54
CA LYS A 574 8.11 25.66 -6.19
C LYS A 574 7.18 24.98 -5.19
N PHE A 575 7.76 24.38 -4.16
CA PHE A 575 7.06 23.84 -3.00
C PHE A 575 7.40 24.63 -1.70
N ASP A 576 6.49 24.57 -0.74
CA ASP A 576 6.69 25.04 0.65
C ASP A 576 6.02 24.05 1.61
N TRP A 577 6.82 23.42 2.47
CA TRP A 577 6.41 22.42 3.46
C TRP A 577 6.02 23.03 4.82
N ALA A 578 5.70 24.33 4.84
CA ALA A 578 5.24 25.07 6.01
C ALA A 578 6.23 25.06 7.21
N GLY A 579 7.52 24.96 6.92
CA GLY A 579 8.59 24.95 7.93
C GLY A 579 8.93 23.59 8.53
N VAL A 580 8.44 22.49 7.94
CA VAL A 580 8.88 21.11 8.24
C VAL A 580 9.86 20.65 7.16
N ASP A 581 10.81 19.76 7.51
CA ASP A 581 11.67 19.11 6.53
C ASP A 581 10.84 18.28 5.52
N LYS A 582 11.27 18.30 4.25
CA LYS A 582 10.64 17.52 3.18
C LYS A 582 10.85 16.02 3.43
N LEU A 583 9.83 15.22 3.11
CA LEU A 583 10.03 13.77 2.94
C LEU A 583 10.92 13.54 1.73
N LEU A 584 11.89 12.63 1.85
CA LEU A 584 12.74 12.17 0.74
C LEU A 584 12.04 10.99 0.05
#